data_AF-A0A9D2A1U1-F1
#
_entry.id   AF-A0A9D2A1U1-F1
#
_cell.length_a   1.000
_cell.length_b   1.000
_cell.length_c   1.000
_cell.angle_alpha   90.00
_cell.angle_beta   90.00
_cell.angle_gamma   90.00
#
_symmetry.space_group_name_H-M   'P 1'
#
loop_
_entity.id
_entity.type
_entity.pdbx_description
1 polymer ?
#
loop_
_entity_poly.entity_id
_entity_poly.type
_entity_poly.pdbx_seq_one_letter_code
_entity_poly.pdbx_strand_id
1 'polypeptide(L)' 'MERNLRKEIVGIVVSDKMDKTVVVAVSEKRPHPLYKKTITYTRRFKAHDEENECGV' A
#
# COMPACT_ATOMS: atom_id res chain seq x y z
N MET A 1 19.93 -5.86 20.91
CA MET A 1 19.82 -4.59 20.17
C MET A 1 18.37 -4.44 19.74
N GLU A 2 17.61 -3.55 20.38
CA GLU A 2 16.23 -3.26 19.97
C GLU A 2 16.24 -2.53 18.62
N ARG A 3 15.43 -3.02 17.68
CA ARG A 3 15.19 -2.33 16.40
C ARG A 3 14.21 -1.18 16.65
N ASN A 4 14.45 -0.03 16.02
CA ASN A 4 13.47 1.05 15.94
C ASN A 4 12.16 0.56 15.28
N LEU A 5 11.02 1.12 15.70
CA LEU A 5 9.72 0.85 15.07
C LEU A 5 9.74 1.29 13.60
N ARG A 6 9.45 0.36 12.70
CA ARG A 6 9.30 0.62 11.26
C ARG A 6 7.87 1.09 10.98
N LYS A 7 7.69 1.82 9.88
CA LYS A 7 6.36 2.28 9.46
C LYS A 7 5.56 1.13 8.85
N GLU A 8 4.36 0.89 9.38
CA GLU A 8 3.38 -0.07 8.89
C GLU A 8 2.25 0.66 8.15
N ILE A 9 1.75 0.07 7.07
CA ILE A 9 0.69 0.66 6.23
C ILE A 9 -0.26 -0.45 5.80
N VAL A 10 -1.57 -0.20 5.89
CA VAL A 10 -2.63 -1.14 5.49
C VAL A 10 -3.21 -0.69 4.15
N GLY A 11 -3.46 -1.65 3.25
CA GLY A 11 -4.05 -1.40 1.94
C GLY A 11 -4.71 -2.64 1.34
N ILE A 12 -5.23 -2.50 0.13
CA ILE A 12 -5.96 -3.56 -0.59
C ILE A 12 -5.05 -4.15 -1.68
N VAL A 13 -5.03 -5.48 -1.82
CA VAL A 13 -4.27 -6.15 -2.89
C VAL A 13 -4.95 -5.90 -4.23
N VAL A 14 -4.20 -5.44 -5.23
CA VAL A 14 -4.71 -5.12 -6.57
C VAL A 14 -4.16 -6.07 -7.63
N SER A 15 -3.01 -6.70 -7.36
CA SER A 15 -2.40 -7.65 -8.30
C SER A 15 -1.50 -8.62 -7.56
N ASP A 16 -1.64 -9.88 -7.92
CA ASP A 16 -0.95 -11.08 -7.44
C ASP A 16 -0.09 -11.74 -8.54
N LYS A 17 -0.07 -11.18 -9.76
CA LYS A 17 0.58 -11.78 -10.94
C LYS A 17 2.10 -12.00 -10.87
N MET A 18 2.81 -11.49 -9.86
CA MET A 18 4.26 -11.64 -9.76
C MET A 18 4.60 -12.76 -8.78
N ASP A 19 5.65 -13.52 -9.06
CA ASP A 19 6.09 -14.58 -8.14
C ASP A 19 6.63 -13.97 -6.84
N LYS A 20 6.12 -14.47 -5.70
CA LYS A 20 6.47 -14.07 -4.33
C LYS A 20 6.30 -12.58 -4.00
N THR A 21 5.50 -11.85 -4.77
CA THR A 21 5.35 -10.39 -4.62
C THR A 21 3.94 -9.95 -4.98
N VAL A 22 3.27 -9.25 -4.08
CA VAL A 22 1.94 -8.67 -4.32
C VAL A 22 1.98 -7.15 -4.43
N VAL A 23 1.09 -6.58 -5.24
CA VAL A 23 0.94 -5.13 -5.37
C VAL A 23 -0.25 -4.66 -4.54
N VAL A 24 0.04 -3.89 -3.49
CA VAL A 24 -0.94 -3.34 -2.55
C VAL A 24 -1.21 -1.87 -2.90
N ALA A 25 -2.48 -1.50 -3.04
CA ALA A 25 -2.90 -0.10 -3.19
C ALA A 25 -3.34 0.48 -1.84
N VAL A 26 -2.81 1.65 -1.52
CA VAL A 26 -3.17 2.42 -0.33
C VAL A 26 -3.81 3.72 -0.80
N SER A 27 -5.07 3.92 -0.41
CA SER A 27 -5.81 5.16 -0.67
C SER A 27 -5.72 6.10 0.53
N GLU A 28 -5.25 7.32 0.28
CA GLU A 28 -5.19 8.39 1.28
C GLU A 28 -6.05 9.57 0.80
N LYS A 29 -6.83 10.17 1.71
CA LYS A 29 -7.56 11.41 1.41
C LYS A 29 -6.70 12.59 1.81
N ARG A 30 -6.39 13.48 0.87
CA ARG A 30 -5.63 14.71 1.15
C ARG A 30 -6.34 15.91 0.52
N PRO A 31 -6.35 17.08 1.16
CA PRO A 31 -6.89 18.28 0.54
C PRO A 31 -6.00 18.73 -0.62
N HIS A 32 -6.61 19.22 -1.70
CA HIS A 32 -5.86 19.89 -2.76
C HIS A 32 -5.14 21.11 -2.18
N PRO A 33 -3.84 21.34 -2.48
CA PRO A 33 -3.04 22.37 -1.81
C PRO A 33 -3.63 23.79 -1.94
N LEU A 34 -4.15 24.14 -3.12
CA LEU A 34 -4.75 25.45 -3.38
C LEU A 34 -6.23 25.55 -2.95
N TYR A 35 -7.07 24.64 -3.45
CA TYR A 35 -8.53 24.73 -3.31
C TYR A 35 -9.11 24.03 -2.08
N LYS A 36 -8.29 23.31 -1.29
CA LYS A 36 -8.68 22.54 -0.09
C LYS A 36 -9.78 21.49 -0.29
N LYS A 37 -10.22 21.23 -1.52
CA LYS A 37 -11.12 20.13 -1.86
C LYS A 37 -10.48 18.80 -1.52
N THR A 38 -11.16 17.94 -0.77
CA THR A 38 -10.67 16.60 -0.43
C THR A 38 -10.62 15.72 -1.68
N ILE A 39 -9.44 15.23 -2.01
CA ILE A 39 -9.19 14.34 -3.15
C ILE A 39 -8.54 13.03 -2.66
N THR A 40 -8.87 11.94 -3.32
CA THR A 40 -8.32 10.61 -3.02
C THR A 40 -7.05 10.39 -3.83
N TYR A 41 -5.94 10.15 -3.15
CA TYR A 41 -4.67 9.77 -3.72
C TYR A 41 -4.42 8.29 -3.49
N THR A 42 -4.20 7.54 -4.56
CA THR A 42 -3.89 6.11 -4.48
C THR A 42 -2.42 5.89 -4.78
N ARG A 43 -1.69 5.25 -3.86
CA ARG A 43 -0.29 4.86 -4.03
C ARG A 43 -0.20 3.34 -4.05
N ARG A 44 0.65 2.79 -4.93
CA ARG A 44 0.88 1.34 -5.04
C ARG A 44 2.22 0.99 -4.41
N PHE A 45 2.23 -0.03 -3.58
CA PHE A 45 3.40 -0.58 -2.92
C PHE A 45 3.55 -2.05 -3.32
N LYS A 46 4.79 -2.54 -3.35
CA LYS A 46 5.08 -3.95 -3.52
C LYS A 46 5.35 -4.55 -2.15
N ALA A 47 4.69 -5.65 -1.83
CA ALA A 47 4.92 -6.42 -0.61
C ALA A 47 5.44 -7.80 -0.99
N HIS A 48 6.35 -8.33 -0.17
CA HIS A 48 6.87 -9.67 -0.35
C HIS A 48 5.93 -10.67 0.34
N ASP A 49 5.58 -11.73 -0.36
CA ASP A 49 4.75 -12.83 0.12
C ASP A 49 5.47 -14.13 -0.27
N GLU A 50 5.95 -14.93 0.68
CA GLU A 50 6.76 -16.12 0.37
C GLU A 50 5.93 -17.32 -0.08
N GLU A 51 4.71 -17.45 0.45
CA GLU A 51 3.81 -18.58 0.23
C GLU A 51 2.73 -18.27 -0.82
N ASN A 52 2.70 -17.05 -1.35
CA ASN A 52 1.70 -16.56 -2.31
C ASN A 52 0.26 -16.80 -1.81
N GLU A 53 0.04 -16.73 -0.50
CA GLU A 53 -1.30 -16.95 0.09
C GLU A 53 -2.23 -15.76 -0.20
N CYS A 54 -1.67 -14.58 -0.47
CA CYS A 54 -2.45 -13.36 -0.67
C CYS A 54 -3.02 -13.29 -2.10
N GLY A 55 -4.34 -13.41 -2.22
CA GLY A 55 -5.08 -13.18 -3.47
C GLY A 55 -5.63 -11.76 -3.62
N VAL A 56 -6.18 -11.46 -4.80
CA VAL A 56 -7.05 -10.31 -5.08
C VAL A 56 -8.51 -10.65 -4.77
#